data_AF-A0ABD2Y9Y0-F1
#
_entry.id   AF-A0ABD2Y9Y0-F1
#
_cell.length_a   1.000
_cell.length_b   1.000
_cell.length_c   1.000
_cell.angle_alpha   90.00
_cell.angle_beta   90.00
_cell.angle_gamma   90.00
#
_symmetry.space_group_name_H-M   'P 1'
#
loop_
_entity.id
_entity.type
_entity.pdbx_description
1 polymer ?
#
loop_
_entity_poly.entity_id
_entity_poly.type
_entity_poly.pdbx_seq_one_letter_code
_entity_poly.pdbx_strand_id
1 'polypeptide(L)'
;MAASLSRHQSSSSVNAYSLKIGGSVVLKSMFDLIKIVAKGILQNTDSTTSIRGQQLGANWYEVHVFVLMDWDEELIRPYSRLKTIGDALGTSIAWPRNMCRKSTSLIS
;
A
#
# COMPACT_ATOMS: atom_id res chain seq x y z
N MET A 1 -11.17 14.17 43.19
CA MET A 1 -12.22 13.83 42.20
C MET A 1 -11.72 14.27 40.84
N ALA A 2 -11.85 13.38 39.84
CA ALA A 2 -11.36 13.47 38.46
C ALA A 2 -11.93 14.70 37.70
N ALA A 3 -11.48 15.11 36.51
CA ALA A 3 -10.72 14.44 35.46
C ALA A 3 -9.99 15.48 34.59
N SER A 4 -8.78 15.14 34.13
CA SER A 4 -8.08 15.89 33.08
C SER A 4 -8.72 15.58 31.72
N LEU A 5 -9.26 16.59 31.05
CA LEU A 5 -9.72 16.52 29.67
C LEU A 5 -8.49 16.40 28.76
N SER A 6 -8.31 15.25 28.10
CA SER A 6 -7.24 15.08 27.12
C SER A 6 -7.77 14.53 25.80
N ARG A 7 -7.48 15.34 24.78
CA ARG A 7 -7.30 15.03 23.37
C ARG A 7 -8.53 14.53 22.61
N HIS A 8 -9.06 15.49 21.85
CA HIS A 8 -9.65 15.31 20.52
C HIS A 8 -9.17 14.02 19.85
N GLN A 9 -10.03 13.02 19.87
CA GLN A 9 -10.07 11.99 18.85
C GLN A 9 -10.51 12.68 17.56
N SER A 10 -9.55 13.00 16.69
CA SER A 10 -9.87 13.28 15.29
C SER A 10 -10.36 11.98 14.68
N SER A 11 -11.67 11.79 14.75
CA SER A 11 -12.40 10.85 13.91
C SER A 11 -12.22 11.31 12.45
N SER A 12 -11.39 10.58 11.71
CA SER A 12 -11.39 10.64 10.27
C SER A 12 -11.70 9.23 9.81
N SER A 13 -12.96 9.04 9.47
CA SER A 13 -13.58 7.84 8.93
C SER A 13 -12.91 7.43 7.61
N VAL A 14 -11.73 6.84 7.67
CA VAL A 14 -11.21 6.03 6.56
C VAL A 14 -11.55 4.60 6.89
N ASN A 15 -12.52 4.08 6.15
CA ASN A 15 -12.97 2.69 6.17
C ASN A 15 -11.75 1.76 6.09
N ALA A 16 -11.21 1.38 7.25
CA ALA A 16 -10.02 0.57 7.36
C ALA A 16 -10.45 -0.86 7.08
N TYR A 17 -10.58 -1.19 5.80
CA TYR A 17 -10.48 -2.57 5.37
C TYR A 17 -9.12 -3.04 5.89
N SER A 18 -9.12 -3.78 7.00
CA SER A 18 -7.90 -4.30 7.61
C SER A 18 -7.30 -5.29 6.64
N LEU A 19 -6.36 -4.81 5.83
CA LEU A 19 -5.59 -5.66 4.95
C LEU A 19 -4.73 -6.55 5.84
N LYS A 20 -4.78 -7.86 5.59
CA LYS A 20 -4.00 -8.85 6.34
C LYS A 20 -2.70 -9.08 5.61
N ILE A 21 -1.60 -9.19 6.34
CA ILE A 21 -0.33 -9.71 5.81
C ILE A 21 -0.60 -11.10 5.18
N GLY A 22 -0.03 -11.34 4.01
CA GLY A 22 -0.31 -12.51 3.16
C GLY A 22 -1.58 -12.38 2.30
N GLY A 23 -2.39 -11.32 2.50
CA GLY A 23 -3.60 -11.08 1.73
C GLY A 23 -3.34 -10.46 0.35
N SER A 24 -4.15 -10.85 -0.63
CA SER A 24 -4.11 -10.24 -1.96
C SER A 24 -4.68 -8.83 -1.95
N VAL A 25 -3.94 -7.92 -2.60
CA VAL A 25 -4.27 -6.51 -2.72
C VAL A 25 -4.19 -6.05 -4.17
N VAL A 26 -5.02 -5.08 -4.51
CA VAL A 26 -4.92 -4.28 -5.75
C VAL A 26 -4.26 -2.95 -5.42
N LEU A 27 -3.35 -2.50 -6.29
CA LEU A 27 -2.71 -1.20 -6.22
C LEU A 27 -3.43 -0.26 -7.18
N LYS A 28 -3.79 0.94 -6.70
CA LYS A 28 -4.41 1.98 -7.49
C LYS A 28 -3.38 2.98 -8.01
N SER A 29 -3.65 3.59 -9.16
CA SER A 29 -2.83 4.68 -9.70
C SER A 29 -2.83 5.88 -8.77
N MET A 30 -1.75 6.66 -8.82
CA MET A 30 -1.65 7.93 -8.12
C MET A 30 -2.60 8.99 -8.67
N PHE A 31 -2.80 8.98 -9.98
CA PHE A 31 -3.51 10.03 -10.70
C PHE A 31 -4.98 9.67 -10.93
N ASP A 32 -5.31 8.38 -10.91
CA ASP A 32 -6.66 7.87 -11.02
C ASP A 32 -6.92 6.75 -9.99
N LEU A 33 -7.64 7.10 -8.92
CA LEU A 33 -7.96 6.16 -7.84
C LEU A 33 -8.96 5.06 -8.24
N ILE A 34 -9.53 5.12 -9.45
CA ILE A 34 -10.38 4.05 -10.01
C ILE A 34 -9.50 3.04 -10.75
N LYS A 35 -8.44 3.51 -11.41
CA LYS A 35 -7.50 2.70 -12.18
C LYS A 35 -6.66 1.79 -11.27
N ILE A 36 -6.68 0.50 -11.56
CA ILE A 36 -5.83 -0.51 -10.93
C ILE A 36 -4.58 -0.68 -11.80
N VAL A 37 -3.41 -0.54 -11.19
CA VAL A 37 -2.10 -0.61 -11.88
C VAL A 37 -1.40 -1.95 -11.66
N ALA A 38 -1.68 -2.63 -10.55
CA ALA A 38 -1.09 -3.93 -10.25
C ALA A 38 -1.91 -4.74 -9.23
N LYS A 39 -1.58 -6.03 -9.11
CA LYS A 39 -1.95 -6.88 -7.96
C LYS A 39 -0.70 -7.40 -7.26
N GLY A 40 -0.82 -7.53 -5.96
CA GLY A 40 0.26 -7.99 -5.11
C GLY A 40 -0.23 -8.67 -3.83
N ILE A 41 0.73 -9.17 -3.06
CA ILE A 41 0.52 -9.68 -1.71
C ILE A 41 1.05 -8.66 -0.72
N LEU A 42 0.25 -8.31 0.28
CA LEU A 42 0.71 -7.47 1.39
C LEU A 42 1.73 -8.24 2.22
N GLN A 43 2.98 -7.78 2.25
CA GLN A 43 4.08 -8.42 3.00
C GLN A 43 4.24 -7.79 4.38
N ASN A 44 4.14 -6.47 4.48
CA ASN A 44 4.43 -5.78 5.73
C ASN A 44 3.63 -4.48 5.91
N THR A 45 3.32 -4.20 7.18
CA THR A 45 2.62 -3.00 7.64
C THR A 45 3.37 -2.29 8.78
N ASP A 46 4.55 -2.75 9.18
CA ASP A 46 5.35 -2.11 10.21
C ASP A 46 6.10 -0.92 9.63
N SER A 47 5.83 0.27 10.16
CA SER A 47 6.42 1.53 9.72
C SER A 47 7.93 1.60 9.96
N THR A 48 8.46 0.82 10.90
CA THR A 48 9.87 0.82 11.29
C THR A 48 10.70 -0.14 10.43
N THR A 49 10.06 -1.02 9.67
CA THR A 49 10.78 -1.95 8.78
C THR A 49 11.51 -1.16 7.71
N SER A 50 12.79 -1.49 7.54
CA SER A 50 13.61 -0.94 6.47
C SER A 50 13.49 -1.82 5.23
N ILE A 51 12.97 -1.25 4.16
CA ILE A 51 12.89 -1.90 2.84
C ILE A 51 13.95 -1.23 1.97
N ARG A 52 14.89 -2.04 1.49
CA ARG A 52 15.94 -1.60 0.56
C ARG A 52 16.72 -0.38 1.06
N GLY A 53 17.00 -0.35 2.36
CA GLY A 53 17.79 0.69 3.03
C GLY A 53 17.00 1.92 3.48
N GLN A 54 15.67 1.97 3.29
CA GLN A 54 14.84 3.08 3.76
C GLN A 54 13.67 2.57 4.61
N GLN A 55 13.35 3.26 5.71
CA GLN A 55 12.16 2.95 6.50
C GLN A 55 10.89 3.09 5.65
N LEU A 56 9.99 2.12 5.79
CA LEU A 56 8.71 2.05 5.10
C LEU A 56 7.84 3.27 5.43
N GLY A 57 7.75 3.62 6.72
CA GLY A 57 6.96 4.75 7.20
C GLY A 57 5.48 4.42 7.45
N ALA A 58 4.82 5.22 8.28
CA ALA A 58 3.48 4.94 8.81
C ALA A 58 2.37 4.83 7.75
N ASN A 59 2.53 5.50 6.60
CA ASN A 59 1.50 5.60 5.56
C ASN A 59 1.72 4.65 4.38
N TRP A 60 2.62 3.68 4.53
CA TRP A 60 3.01 2.77 3.45
C TRP A 60 2.78 1.31 3.84
N TYR A 61 2.63 0.50 2.81
CA TYR A 61 2.63 -0.96 2.86
C TYR A 61 3.77 -1.49 2.00
N GLU A 62 4.37 -2.58 2.44
CA GLU A 62 5.23 -3.40 1.58
C GLU A 62 4.35 -4.37 0.80
N VAL A 63 4.39 -4.30 -0.53
CA VAL A 63 3.59 -5.16 -1.39
C VAL A 63 4.50 -5.87 -2.38
N HIS A 64 4.43 -7.20 -2.40
CA HIS A 64 5.08 -8.02 -3.41
C HIS A 64 4.21 -8.07 -4.66
N VAL A 65 4.67 -7.48 -5.75
CA VAL A 65 3.89 -7.35 -7.00
C VAL A 65 4.07 -8.60 -7.86
N PHE A 66 2.97 -9.20 -8.31
CA PHE A 66 3.00 -10.41 -9.15
C PHE A 66 2.06 -10.36 -10.36
N VAL A 67 1.19 -9.34 -10.46
CA VAL A 67 0.41 -9.08 -11.68
C VAL A 67 0.51 -7.60 -12.03
N LEU A 68 0.79 -7.31 -13.30
CA LEU A 68 0.82 -5.96 -13.85
C LEU A 68 -0.47 -5.69 -14.62
N MET A 69 -1.04 -4.50 -14.44
CA MET A 69 -2.18 -4.00 -15.22
C MET A 69 -1.78 -2.77 -16.02
N ASP A 70 -0.85 -1.98 -15.49
CA ASP A 70 -0.20 -0.87 -16.17
C ASP A 70 1.30 -0.94 -15.92
N TRP A 71 2.09 -1.07 -16.98
CA TRP A 71 3.53 -1.22 -16.91
C TRP A 71 4.24 0.12 -16.66
N ASP A 72 3.68 1.21 -17.19
CA ASP A 72 4.35 2.50 -17.27
C ASP A 72 4.04 3.41 -16.08
N GLU A 73 3.11 3.02 -15.20
CA GLU A 73 2.84 3.76 -13.96
C GLU A 73 4.13 3.87 -13.14
N GLU A 74 4.53 5.10 -12.85
CA GLU A 74 5.73 5.38 -12.07
C GLU A 74 5.58 4.94 -10.61
N LEU A 75 6.66 4.43 -10.04
CA LEU A 75 6.73 4.17 -8.62
C LEU A 75 6.76 5.49 -7.86
N ILE A 76 5.84 5.63 -6.90
CA ILE A 76 5.80 6.78 -6.00
C ILE A 76 7.10 6.94 -5.21
N ARG A 77 7.74 5.81 -4.92
CA ARG A 77 9.06 5.76 -4.31
C ARG A 77 9.97 4.91 -5.20
N PRO A 78 10.69 5.55 -6.14
CA PRO A 78 11.68 4.86 -6.96
C PRO A 78 12.83 4.35 -6.09
N TYR A 79 13.42 3.24 -6.50
CA TYR A 79 14.52 2.62 -5.79
C TYR A 79 15.57 2.10 -6.76
N SER A 80 16.73 2.77 -6.83
CA SER A 80 17.81 2.41 -7.74
C SER A 80 17.29 2.22 -9.18
N ARG A 81 17.22 0.98 -9.69
CA ARG A 81 16.74 0.63 -11.04
C ARG A 81 15.22 0.46 -11.16
N LEU A 82 14.49 0.42 -10.05
CA LEU A 82 13.05 0.23 -10.03
C LEU A 82 12.36 1.60 -10.11
N LYS A 83 11.81 1.93 -11.29
CA LYS A 83 11.18 3.22 -11.57
C LYS A 83 9.69 3.10 -11.89
N THR A 84 9.25 1.98 -12.45
CA THR A 84 7.87 1.74 -12.87
C THR A 84 7.27 0.52 -12.18
N ILE A 85 5.95 0.38 -12.25
CA ILE A 85 5.24 -0.84 -11.85
C ILE A 85 5.74 -2.05 -12.67
N GLY A 86 6.06 -1.86 -13.96
CA GLY A 86 6.66 -2.88 -14.81
C GLY A 86 7.98 -3.41 -14.25
N ASP A 87 8.87 -2.51 -13.81
CA ASP A 87 10.14 -2.91 -13.18
C ASP A 87 9.88 -3.73 -11.89
N ALA A 88 8.80 -3.43 -11.17
CA ALA A 88 8.48 -4.01 -9.87
C ALA A 88 7.95 -5.45 -9.91
N LEU A 89 7.79 -6.07 -11.08
CA LEU A 89 7.32 -7.45 -11.19
C LEU A 89 8.24 -8.43 -10.45
N GLY A 90 7.67 -9.22 -9.54
CA GLY A 90 8.40 -10.21 -8.76
C GLY A 90 9.23 -9.64 -7.62
N THR A 91 9.05 -8.36 -7.26
CA THR A 91 9.72 -7.75 -6.10
C THR A 91 8.72 -7.06 -5.16
N SER A 92 9.18 -6.80 -3.93
CA SER A 92 8.49 -5.93 -2.99
C SER A 92 8.76 -4.45 -3.28
N ILE A 93 7.70 -3.64 -3.25
CA ILE A 93 7.75 -2.18 -3.31
C ILE A 93 6.96 -1.57 -2.15
N ALA A 94 7.25 -0.31 -1.83
CA ALA A 94 6.41 0.47 -0.93
C ALA A 94 5.26 1.09 -1.73
N TRP A 95 4.01 0.92 -1.27
CA TRP A 95 2.83 1.58 -1.84
C TRP A 95 1.96 2.26 -0.76
N PRO A 96 1.29 3.39 -1.04
CA PRO A 96 0.50 4.09 -0.04
C PRO A 96 -0.71 3.29 0.41
N ARG A 97 -0.97 3.32 1.72
CA ARG A 97 -2.06 2.53 2.34
C ARG A 97 -3.43 2.84 1.76
N ASN A 98 -3.70 4.11 1.48
CA ASN A 98 -4.98 4.58 0.92
C ASN A 98 -5.18 4.16 -0.55
N MET A 99 -4.12 3.75 -1.24
CA MET A 99 -4.15 3.26 -2.62
C MET A 99 -4.14 1.73 -2.72
N CYS A 100 -3.98 1.04 -1.59
CA CYS A 100 -4.12 -0.41 -1.51
C CYS A 100 -5.54 -0.80 -1.11
N ARG A 101 -6.14 -1.74 -1.83
CA ARG A 101 -7.41 -2.37 -1.42
C ARG A 101 -7.32 -3.87 -1.45
N LYS A 102 -8.15 -4.53 -0.64
CA LYS A 102 -8.29 -5.99 -0.68
C LYS A 102 -8.76 -6.39 -2.08
N SER A 103 -8.09 -7.35 -2.69
CA SER A 103 -8.57 -7.99 -3.91
C SER A 103 -9.70 -8.94 -3.52
N THR A 104 -10.93 -8.46 -3.43
CA THR A 104 -12.10 -9.33 -3.39
C THR A 104 -12.33 -9.88 -4.79
N SER A 105 -12.15 -11.19 -4.96
CA SER A 105 -12.80 -11.88 -6.07
C SER A 105 -14.30 -11.60 -5.93
N LEU A 106 -14.92 -11.04 -6.97
CA LEU A 106 -16.37 -11.06 -7.09
C LEU A 106 -16.73 -12.54 -7.21
N ILE A 107 -17.12 -13.14 -6.09
CA ILE A 107 -17.69 -14.48 -6.13
C ILE A 107 -19.09 -14.28 -6.72
N SER A 108 -19.26 -14.74 -7.96
CA SER A 108 -20.53 -14.80 -8.68
C SER A 108 -21.49 -15.77 -8.01
#